data_AF-A0A6P0VW65-F1
#
_entry.id   AF-A0A6P0VW65-F1
#
_cell.length_a   1.000
_cell.length_b   1.000
_cell.length_c   1.000
_cell.angle_alpha   90.00
_cell.angle_beta   90.00
_cell.angle_gamma   90.00
#
_symmetry.space_group_name_H-M   'P 1'
#
loop_
_entity.id
_entity.type
_entity.pdbx_description
1 polymer ?
#
loop_
_entity_poly.entity_id
_entity_poly.type
_entity_poly.pdbx_seq_one_letter_code
_entity_poly.pdbx_strand_id
1 'polypeptide(L)'
;CTILLCATGARPGFDLTEPYRVDYEGTKNLVDVAKSKGIEHFVMVSSLCVSQFFHPLNLFWLILVWKKQAEEYLQKSGLTYTIVRPGGLKNEDNSDQVVMSSADTLFDGSIPRTKVAQVCVESLSQSEARNKIVEVIAKTEAPEKNWTQLFASVT
;
A
#
# COMPACT_ATOMS: atom_id res chain seq x y z
N CYS A 1 9.07 6.85 -18.67
CA CYS A 1 8.94 6.46 -17.26
C CYS A 1 8.84 4.94 -17.23
N THR A 2 9.61 4.26 -16.37
CA THR A 2 9.59 2.78 -16.24
C THR A 2 8.85 2.32 -15.00
N ILE A 3 8.62 3.23 -14.04
CA ILE A 3 8.05 2.95 -12.72
C ILE A 3 6.87 3.91 -12.49
N LEU A 4 5.84 3.45 -11.77
CA LEU A 4 4.73 4.29 -11.32
C LEU A 4 4.52 4.09 -9.82
N LEU A 5 4.59 5.18 -9.05
CA LEU A 5 4.24 5.20 -7.62
C LEU A 5 2.85 5.83 -7.46
N CYS A 6 1.88 5.04 -7.01
CA CYS A 6 0.51 5.47 -6.76
C CYS A 6 0.31 5.71 -5.26
N ALA A 7 0.24 6.97 -4.87
CA ALA A 7 -0.08 7.41 -3.50
C ALA A 7 -1.32 8.32 -3.47
N THR A 8 -2.22 8.15 -4.45
CA THR A 8 -3.50 8.85 -4.49
C THR A 8 -4.47 8.25 -3.49
N GLY A 9 -5.36 9.07 -2.95
CA GLY A 9 -6.46 8.62 -2.11
C GLY A 9 -7.48 9.74 -1.93
N ALA A 10 -8.76 9.36 -1.80
CA ALA A 10 -9.83 10.31 -1.51
C ALA A 10 -9.55 11.02 -0.19
N ARG A 11 -9.94 12.30 -0.12
CA ARG A 11 -9.90 13.03 1.15
C ARG A 11 -11.21 12.78 1.90
N PRO A 12 -11.20 12.77 3.25
CA PRO A 12 -12.43 12.72 4.02
C PRO A 12 -13.34 13.89 3.62
N GLY A 13 -14.57 13.58 3.23
CA GLY A 13 -15.52 14.55 2.70
C GLY A 13 -16.95 14.02 2.67
N PHE A 14 -17.88 14.90 2.26
CA PHE A 14 -19.31 14.58 2.16
C PHE A 14 -19.70 13.94 0.83
N ASP A 15 -18.80 13.89 -0.16
CA ASP A 15 -19.04 13.18 -1.41
C ASP A 15 -18.87 11.68 -1.20
N LEU A 16 -20.00 10.97 -1.17
CA LEU A 16 -20.07 9.51 -0.99
C LEU A 16 -19.34 8.74 -2.09
N THR A 17 -19.16 9.36 -3.26
CA THR A 17 -18.58 8.73 -4.44
C THR A 17 -17.08 8.92 -4.54
N GLU A 18 -16.48 9.80 -3.72
CA GLU A 18 -15.07 10.16 -3.83
C GLU A 18 -14.14 8.96 -3.66
N PRO A 19 -14.32 8.06 -2.68
CA PRO A 19 -13.48 6.87 -2.56
C PRO A 19 -13.62 5.90 -3.75
N TYR A 20 -14.81 5.74 -4.31
CA TYR A 20 -15.00 4.94 -5.53
C TYR A 20 -14.24 5.54 -6.72
N ARG A 21 -14.42 6.85 -6.95
CA ARG A 21 -13.84 7.56 -8.11
C ARG A 21 -12.33 7.70 -8.02
N VAL A 22 -11.79 7.94 -6.82
CA VAL A 22 -10.35 8.19 -6.61
C VAL A 22 -9.60 6.90 -6.32
N ASP A 23 -9.99 6.18 -5.26
CA ASP A 23 -9.22 5.01 -4.80
C ASP A 23 -9.40 3.81 -5.74
N TYR A 24 -10.57 3.62 -6.35
CA TYR A 24 -10.81 2.54 -7.31
C TYR A 24 -10.67 2.98 -8.77
N GLU A 25 -11.59 3.79 -9.31
CA GLU A 25 -11.58 4.14 -10.75
C GLU A 25 -10.29 4.89 -11.15
N GLY A 26 -9.84 5.82 -10.32
CA GLY A 26 -8.59 6.56 -10.52
C GLY A 26 -7.38 5.62 -10.58
N THR A 27 -7.23 4.74 -9.60
CA THR A 27 -6.16 3.73 -9.59
C THR A 27 -6.25 2.78 -10.78
N LYS A 28 -7.45 2.30 -11.10
CA LYS A 28 -7.69 1.45 -12.28
C LYS A 28 -7.23 2.12 -13.57
N ASN A 29 -7.54 3.41 -13.76
CA ASN A 29 -7.09 4.16 -14.94
C ASN A 29 -5.56 4.26 -14.99
N LEU A 30 -4.89 4.45 -13.85
CA LEU A 30 -3.42 4.43 -13.78
C LEU A 30 -2.85 3.06 -14.15
N VAL A 31 -3.47 1.97 -13.69
CA VAL A 31 -3.08 0.59 -14.03
C VAL A 31 -3.24 0.34 -15.54
N ASP A 32 -4.37 0.74 -16.13
CA ASP A 32 -4.64 0.57 -17.56
C ASP A 32 -3.60 1.33 -18.42
N VAL A 33 -3.30 2.57 -18.05
CA VAL A 33 -2.27 3.37 -18.73
C VAL A 33 -0.88 2.77 -18.52
N ALA A 34 -0.54 2.36 -17.30
CA ALA A 34 0.75 1.74 -16.99
C ALA A 34 1.00 0.49 -17.83
N LYS A 35 -0.02 -0.36 -17.96
CA LYS A 35 0.02 -1.54 -18.84
C LYS A 35 0.22 -1.16 -20.31
N SER A 36 -0.54 -0.19 -20.81
CA SER A 36 -0.44 0.26 -22.21
C SER A 36 0.93 0.86 -22.55
N LYS A 37 1.62 1.43 -21.56
CA LYS A 37 2.93 2.07 -21.71
C LYS A 37 4.10 1.14 -21.39
N GLY A 38 3.83 -0.11 -20.99
CA GLY A 38 4.88 -1.06 -20.62
C GLY A 38 5.65 -0.64 -19.37
N ILE A 39 4.96 -0.08 -18.36
CA ILE A 39 5.57 0.18 -17.04
C ILE A 39 6.07 -1.13 -16.45
N GLU A 40 7.33 -1.12 -16.01
CA GLU A 40 8.02 -2.30 -15.49
C GLU A 40 7.60 -2.61 -14.06
N HIS A 41 7.29 -1.60 -13.24
CA HIS A 41 6.90 -1.80 -11.84
C HIS A 41 5.89 -0.73 -11.37
N PHE A 42 4.75 -1.19 -10.83
CA PHE A 42 3.72 -0.35 -10.22
C PHE A 42 3.72 -0.53 -8.69
N VAL A 43 3.99 0.53 -7.94
CA VAL A 43 3.91 0.51 -6.47
C VAL A 43 2.66 1.26 -6.03
N MET A 44 1.84 0.64 -5.18
CA MET A 44 0.58 1.22 -4.71
C MET A 44 0.60 1.35 -3.19
N VAL A 45 0.31 2.54 -2.67
CA VAL A 45 0.01 2.75 -1.25
C VAL A 45 -1.48 2.51 -1.01
N SER A 46 -1.78 1.48 -0.24
CA SER A 46 -3.13 1.08 0.15
C SER A 46 -3.35 1.34 1.65
N SER A 47 -3.87 0.39 2.41
CA SER A 47 -4.13 0.48 3.85
C SER A 47 -4.11 -0.90 4.49
N LEU A 48 -3.73 -0.99 5.77
CA LEU A 48 -4.11 -2.15 6.59
C LEU A 48 -5.63 -2.34 6.61
N CYS A 49 -6.04 -3.56 6.97
CA CYS A 49 -7.44 -3.94 7.19
C CYS A 49 -8.35 -3.83 5.95
N VAL A 50 -7.81 -3.74 4.74
CA VAL A 50 -8.63 -3.71 3.51
C VAL A 50 -9.50 -4.95 3.32
N SER A 51 -9.10 -6.09 3.90
CA SER A 51 -9.90 -7.32 3.94
C SER A 51 -10.98 -7.35 5.05
N GLN A 52 -11.03 -6.35 5.94
CA GLN A 52 -11.99 -6.29 7.04
C GLN A 52 -13.21 -5.42 6.68
N PHE A 53 -14.31 -6.05 6.27
CA PHE A 53 -15.53 -5.34 5.86
C PHE A 53 -16.12 -4.47 6.98
N PHE A 54 -16.17 -4.98 8.22
CA PHE A 54 -16.73 -4.25 9.37
C PHE A 54 -15.75 -3.28 10.05
N HIS A 55 -14.60 -3.01 9.46
CA HIS A 55 -13.63 -2.08 10.04
C HIS A 55 -14.20 -0.65 10.09
N PRO A 56 -14.01 0.12 11.18
CA PRO A 56 -14.61 1.46 11.33
C PRO A 56 -14.27 2.45 10.21
N LEU A 57 -13.11 2.29 9.56
CA LEU A 57 -12.75 3.14 8.40
C LEU A 57 -13.74 3.01 7.23
N ASN A 58 -14.48 1.90 7.11
CA ASN A 58 -15.52 1.78 6.08
C ASN A 58 -16.74 2.67 6.32
N LEU A 59 -16.87 3.31 7.49
CA LEU A 59 -17.83 4.39 7.71
C LEU A 59 -17.52 5.62 6.83
N PHE A 60 -16.29 5.75 6.33
CA PHE A 60 -15.90 6.73 5.31
C PHE A 60 -16.17 6.17 3.91
N TRP A 61 -17.45 5.91 3.62
CA TRP A 61 -17.95 5.52 2.29
C TRP A 61 -17.28 4.27 1.69
N LEU A 62 -17.07 3.25 2.53
CA LEU A 62 -16.46 1.97 2.13
C LEU A 62 -15.05 2.10 1.52
N ILE A 63 -14.27 3.11 1.94
CA ILE A 63 -12.93 3.39 1.38
C ILE A 63 -12.00 2.18 1.34
N LEU A 64 -12.03 1.30 2.36
CA LEU A 64 -11.19 0.12 2.38
C LEU A 64 -11.63 -0.93 1.33
N VAL A 65 -12.94 -1.03 1.09
CA VAL A 65 -13.49 -1.89 0.03
C VAL A 65 -13.01 -1.42 -1.35
N TRP A 66 -13.02 -0.11 -1.61
CA TRP A 66 -12.54 0.43 -2.89
C TRP A 66 -11.04 0.27 -3.08
N LYS A 67 -10.25 0.50 -2.02
CA LYS A 67 -8.82 0.19 -2.04
C LYS A 67 -8.55 -1.29 -2.33
N LYS A 68 -9.29 -2.21 -1.70
CA LYS A 68 -9.18 -3.65 -1.99
C LYS A 68 -9.49 -3.98 -3.44
N GLN A 69 -10.55 -3.38 -4.01
CA GLN A 69 -10.88 -3.59 -5.43
C GLN A 69 -9.76 -3.09 -6.36
N ALA A 70 -9.12 -1.96 -6.04
CA ALA A 70 -7.97 -1.46 -6.78
C ALA A 70 -6.75 -2.38 -6.68
N GLU A 71 -6.47 -2.91 -5.49
CA GLU A 71 -5.43 -3.93 -5.29
C GLU A 71 -5.69 -5.17 -6.14
N GLU A 72 -6.91 -5.70 -6.13
CA GLU A 72 -7.29 -6.88 -6.92
C GLU A 72 -7.18 -6.61 -8.43
N TYR A 73 -7.54 -5.40 -8.87
CA TYR A 73 -7.40 -4.99 -10.27
C TYR A 73 -5.93 -4.96 -10.70
N LEU A 74 -5.07 -4.35 -9.88
CA LEU A 74 -3.62 -4.31 -10.12
C LEU A 74 -3.03 -5.73 -10.16
N GLN A 75 -3.39 -6.59 -9.21
CA GLN A 75 -2.93 -7.99 -9.18
C GLN A 75 -3.30 -8.76 -10.45
N LYS A 76 -4.52 -8.56 -10.96
CA LYS A 76 -5.02 -9.22 -12.18
C LYS A 76 -4.49 -8.58 -13.48
N SER A 77 -3.82 -7.43 -13.41
CA SER A 77 -3.39 -6.67 -14.59
C SER A 77 -2.26 -7.33 -15.38
N GLY A 78 -1.43 -8.15 -14.72
CA GLY A 78 -0.20 -8.73 -15.26
C GLY A 78 1.02 -7.81 -15.17
N LEU A 79 0.90 -6.60 -14.61
CA LEU A 79 2.03 -5.75 -14.27
C LEU A 79 2.80 -6.35 -13.07
N THR A 80 4.11 -6.14 -13.03
CA THR A 80 4.85 -6.35 -11.78
C THR A 80 4.45 -5.25 -10.80
N TYR A 81 4.09 -5.64 -9.57
CA TYR A 81 3.61 -4.68 -8.58
C TYR A 81 4.24 -4.84 -7.19
N THR A 82 4.15 -3.80 -6.38
CA THR A 82 4.27 -3.89 -4.91
C THR A 82 3.10 -3.12 -4.30
N ILE A 83 2.28 -3.78 -3.49
CA ILE A 83 1.20 -3.13 -2.74
C ILE A 83 1.65 -2.94 -1.30
N VAL A 84 1.74 -1.70 -0.85
CA VAL A 84 2.13 -1.34 0.51
C VAL A 84 0.88 -1.00 1.29
N ARG A 85 0.55 -1.78 2.32
CA ARG A 85 -0.57 -1.58 3.24
C ARG A 85 -0.06 -1.03 4.57
N PRO A 86 0.05 0.29 4.75
CA PRO A 86 0.53 0.88 5.99
C PRO A 86 -0.53 0.86 7.09
N GLY A 87 -0.08 0.82 8.34
CA GLY A 87 -0.92 1.15 9.49
C GLY A 87 -1.26 2.64 9.57
N GLY A 88 -1.75 3.09 10.72
CA GLY A 88 -2.16 4.48 10.93
C GLY A 88 -1.02 5.47 10.65
N LEU A 89 -1.23 6.38 9.71
CA LEU A 89 -0.18 7.31 9.25
C LEU A 89 0.10 8.42 10.28
N LYS A 90 1.38 8.60 10.64
CA LYS A 90 1.87 9.69 11.49
C LYS A 90 2.66 10.73 10.67
N ASN A 91 2.59 12.00 11.07
CA ASN A 91 3.33 13.07 10.39
C ASN A 91 4.76 13.17 10.91
N GLU A 92 4.93 12.91 12.20
CA GLU A 92 6.20 12.97 12.89
C GLU A 92 6.98 11.68 12.64
N ASP A 93 8.27 11.83 12.33
CA ASP A 93 9.18 10.70 12.26
C ASP A 93 9.64 10.27 13.65
N ASN A 94 10.14 9.04 13.77
CA ASN A 94 10.63 8.48 15.01
C ASN A 94 11.75 7.45 14.76
N SER A 95 12.41 6.98 15.82
CA SER A 95 13.48 5.97 15.72
C SER A 95 12.98 4.52 15.66
N ASP A 96 11.68 4.30 15.57
CA ASP A 96 11.09 2.95 15.57
C ASP A 96 11.49 2.15 14.33
N GLN A 97 11.59 0.84 14.44
CA GLN A 97 11.94 0.00 13.29
C GLN A 97 10.71 -0.35 12.46
N VAL A 98 10.87 -0.46 11.14
CA VAL A 98 9.81 -0.93 10.25
C VAL A 98 9.61 -2.43 10.48
N VAL A 99 8.39 -2.82 10.81
CA VAL A 99 7.94 -4.20 10.82
C VAL A 99 7.16 -4.43 9.54
N MET A 100 7.49 -5.51 8.83
CA MET A 100 6.86 -5.89 7.58
C MET A 100 6.30 -7.32 7.70
N SER A 101 5.07 -7.52 7.25
CA SER A 101 4.40 -8.83 7.27
C SER A 101 3.59 -9.08 6.00
N SER A 102 3.16 -10.33 5.80
CA SER A 102 2.26 -10.72 4.71
C SER A 102 0.85 -10.13 4.86
N ALA A 103 0.10 -10.13 3.76
CA ALA A 103 -1.27 -9.65 3.74
C ALA A 103 -2.15 -10.30 4.82
N ASP A 104 -3.00 -9.48 5.44
CA ASP A 104 -4.00 -9.87 6.43
C ASP A 104 -3.38 -10.51 7.70
N THR A 105 -2.22 -10.00 8.14
CA THR A 105 -1.54 -10.44 9.37
C THR A 105 -1.41 -9.34 10.42
N LEU A 106 -1.42 -8.07 10.01
CA LEU A 106 -1.40 -6.90 10.87
C LEU A 106 -2.75 -6.18 10.82
N PHE A 107 -3.31 -5.90 11.98
CA PHE A 107 -4.63 -5.27 12.12
C PHE A 107 -4.64 -3.99 12.95
N ASP A 108 -3.49 -3.61 13.48
CA ASP A 108 -3.27 -2.38 14.24
C ASP A 108 -1.80 -1.96 14.11
N GLY A 109 -1.50 -0.76 14.57
CA GLY A 109 -0.18 -0.14 14.54
C GLY A 109 -0.18 1.15 13.73
N SER A 110 0.91 1.89 13.87
CA SER A 110 1.10 3.18 13.20
C SER A 110 2.47 3.26 12.56
N ILE A 111 2.60 4.11 11.55
CA ILE A 111 3.88 4.30 10.83
C ILE A 111 4.00 5.75 10.36
N PRO A 112 5.17 6.38 10.53
CA PRO A 112 5.46 7.67 9.91
C PRO A 112 5.31 7.63 8.39
N ARG A 113 4.74 8.69 7.80
CA ARG A 113 4.62 8.85 6.34
C ARG A 113 5.97 8.75 5.63
N THR A 114 7.05 9.22 6.28
CA THR A 114 8.42 9.12 5.77
C THR A 114 8.85 7.67 5.58
N LYS A 115 8.53 6.78 6.53
CA LYS A 115 8.86 5.35 6.43
C LYS A 115 8.02 4.62 5.39
N VAL A 116 6.75 5.00 5.20
CA VAL A 116 5.95 4.47 4.09
C VAL A 116 6.57 4.84 2.74
N ALA A 117 7.04 6.09 2.59
CA ALA A 117 7.74 6.52 1.40
C ALA A 117 9.06 5.75 1.18
N GLN A 118 9.83 5.51 2.25
CA GLN A 118 11.03 4.66 2.20
C GLN A 118 10.71 3.25 1.71
N VAL A 119 9.69 2.58 2.27
CA VAL A 119 9.25 1.25 1.82
C VAL A 119 8.92 1.26 0.32
N CYS A 120 8.22 2.29 -0.16
CA CYS A 120 7.87 2.41 -1.58
C CYS A 120 9.11 2.55 -2.47
N VAL A 121 10.08 3.39 -2.08
CA VAL A 121 11.32 3.62 -2.85
C VAL A 121 12.20 2.37 -2.83
N GLU A 122 12.37 1.76 -1.66
CA GLU A 122 13.21 0.57 -1.50
C GLU A 122 12.62 -0.64 -2.23
N SER A 123 11.29 -0.74 -2.35
CA SER A 123 10.65 -1.80 -3.13
C SER A 123 11.08 -1.84 -4.61
N LEU A 124 11.60 -0.74 -5.16
CA LEU A 124 12.03 -0.65 -6.56
C LEU A 124 13.32 -1.42 -6.85
N SER A 125 14.19 -1.58 -5.85
CA SER A 125 15.49 -2.24 -5.97
C SER A 125 15.48 -3.70 -5.50
N GLN A 126 14.41 -4.13 -4.84
CA GLN A 126 14.32 -5.44 -4.18
C GLN A 126 13.52 -6.41 -5.06
N SER A 127 14.16 -7.48 -5.51
CA SER A 127 13.49 -8.52 -6.31
C SER A 127 12.36 -9.20 -5.54
N GLU A 128 12.55 -9.30 -4.23
CA GLU A 128 11.67 -9.87 -3.24
C GLU A 128 10.45 -8.99 -2.97
N ALA A 129 10.39 -7.75 -3.45
CA ALA A 129 9.21 -6.91 -3.36
C ALA A 129 8.22 -7.14 -4.52
N ARG A 130 8.66 -7.78 -5.59
CA ARG A 130 7.86 -7.96 -6.82
C ARG A 130 6.69 -8.91 -6.59
N ASN A 131 5.52 -8.49 -7.07
CA ASN A 131 4.24 -9.20 -6.97
C ASN A 131 3.85 -9.50 -5.52
N LYS A 132 4.20 -8.61 -4.57
CA LYS A 132 3.88 -8.76 -3.16
C LYS A 132 2.93 -7.70 -2.63
N ILE A 133 2.19 -8.10 -1.60
CA ILE A 133 1.48 -7.22 -0.70
C ILE A 133 2.26 -7.21 0.61
N VAL A 134 2.69 -6.04 1.06
CA VAL A 134 3.46 -5.86 2.29
C VAL A 134 2.68 -5.00 3.27
N GLU A 135 2.43 -5.53 4.46
CA GLU A 135 1.81 -4.82 5.57
C GLU A 135 2.91 -4.19 6.43
N VAL A 136 2.82 -2.89 6.70
CA VAL A 136 3.92 -2.15 7.36
C VAL A 136 3.45 -1.29 8.53
N ILE A 137 4.15 -1.43 9.66
CA ILE A 137 3.99 -0.61 10.86
C ILE A 137 5.38 -0.23 11.41
N ALA A 138 5.43 0.72 12.34
CA ALA A 138 6.65 1.07 13.08
C ALA A 138 6.54 0.61 14.54
N LYS A 139 7.62 0.02 15.08
CA LYS A 139 7.69 -0.45 16.48
C LYS A 139 9.06 -0.20 17.11
N THR A 140 9.09 0.39 18.30
CA THR A 140 10.33 0.81 19.00
C THR A 140 11.29 -0.34 19.32
N GLU A 141 10.76 -1.54 19.61
CA GLU A 141 11.55 -2.71 20.03
C GLU A 141 11.61 -3.83 18.99
N ALA A 142 11.31 -3.53 17.72
CA ALA A 142 11.48 -4.52 16.67
C ALA A 142 12.97 -4.69 16.32
N PRO A 143 13.44 -5.92 16.05
CA PRO A 143 14.80 -6.16 15.60
C PRO A 143 15.12 -5.37 14.33
N GLU A 144 16.29 -4.76 14.28
CA GLU A 144 16.76 -4.09 13.06
C GLU A 144 16.95 -5.13 11.95
N LYS A 145 16.34 -4.87 10.80
CA LYS A 145 16.45 -5.69 9.59
C LYS A 145 16.73 -4.76 8.42
N ASN A 146 17.59 -5.20 7.51
CA ASN A 146 17.77 -4.48 6.25
C ASN A 146 16.58 -4.72 5.31
N TRP A 147 16.46 -3.91 4.25
CA TRP A 147 15.33 -3.98 3.31
C TRP A 147 15.18 -5.35 2.64
N THR A 148 16.27 -5.99 2.23
CA THR A 148 16.24 -7.33 1.63
C THR A 148 15.64 -8.35 2.62
N GLN A 149 16.05 -8.33 3.89
CA GLN A 149 15.50 -9.19 4.93
C GLN A 149 14.02 -8.91 5.20
N LEU A 150 13.59 -7.64 5.19
CA LEU A 150 12.20 -7.26 5.36
C LEU A 150 11.33 -7.83 4.24
N PHE A 151 11.65 -7.54 2.97
CA PHE A 151 10.89 -8.05 1.83
C PHE A 151 10.96 -9.56 1.67
N ALA A 152 12.10 -10.20 2.00
CA ALA A 152 12.24 -11.65 1.98
C ALA A 152 11.40 -12.34 3.07
N SER A 153 11.13 -11.67 4.19
CA SER A 153 10.32 -12.23 5.28
C SER A 153 8.81 -12.29 4.99
N VAL A 154 8.37 -11.61 3.93
CA VAL A 154 6.98 -11.66 3.45
C VAL A 154 6.84 -12.84 2.49
N THR A 155 6.08 -13.85 2.88
CA THR A 155 5.76 -15.02 2.04
C THR A 155 4.36 -14.95 1.47
#